data_AF-A0A2B7Z787-F1
#
_entry.id   AF-A0A2B7Z787-F1
#
_cell.length_a   1.000
_cell.length_b   1.000
_cell.length_c   1.000
_cell.angle_alpha   90.00
_cell.angle_beta   90.00
_cell.angle_gamma   90.00
#
_symmetry.space_group_name_H-M   'P 1'
#
loop_
_entity.id
_entity.type
_entity.pdbx_description
1 polymer ?
#
loop_
_entity_poly.entity_id
_entity_poly.type
_entity_poly.pdbx_seq_one_letter_code
_entity_poly.pdbx_strand_id
1 'polypeptide(L)'
;MPRDRFPWTAEQWDAARAAMARGDPRPKLIFPIIISDMSPITSKAKLEEITGPVTAEVEWAHRGSAMKDTEDPNAEKIMYCIVEGKQWDLIQERSETRMVMLWVNGQKKYGWFVVKHGSRDDDDWSS
;
A
#
# COMPACT_ATOMS: atom_id res chain seq x y z
N MET A 1 -13.95 -12.33 -13.91
CA MET A 1 -12.49 -12.38 -14.16
C MET A 1 -11.83 -11.46 -13.15
N PRO A 2 -10.85 -11.90 -12.33
CA PRO A 2 -10.32 -11.06 -11.28
C PRO A 2 -9.32 -10.06 -11.90
N ARG A 3 -9.83 -8.89 -12.34
CA ARG A 3 -9.00 -7.76 -12.79
C ARG A 3 -8.48 -6.92 -11.61
N ASP A 4 -8.78 -7.35 -10.38
CA ASP A 4 -8.62 -6.52 -9.17
C ASP A 4 -7.47 -6.98 -8.25
N ARG A 5 -6.55 -7.85 -8.70
CA ARG A 5 -5.39 -8.28 -7.89
C ARG A 5 -4.12 -7.52 -8.28
N PHE A 6 -3.78 -6.54 -7.47
CA PHE A 6 -2.46 -5.88 -7.40
C PHE A 6 -1.47 -6.73 -6.57
N PRO A 7 -0.13 -6.68 -6.75
CA PRO A 7 0.58 -5.86 -7.70
C PRO A 7 0.57 -6.50 -9.09
N TRP A 8 0.56 -5.64 -10.10
CA TRP A 8 0.72 -6.05 -11.49
C TRP A 8 2.20 -6.25 -11.84
N THR A 9 2.47 -7.25 -12.67
CA THR A 9 3.75 -7.42 -13.36
C THR A 9 4.00 -6.26 -14.33
N ALA A 10 5.25 -6.09 -14.78
CA ALA A 10 5.59 -5.10 -15.80
C ALA A 10 4.77 -5.29 -17.08
N GLU A 11 4.55 -6.54 -17.49
CA GLU A 11 3.73 -6.91 -18.65
C GLU A 11 2.25 -6.55 -18.47
N GLN A 12 1.71 -6.74 -17.26
CA GLN A 12 0.35 -6.33 -16.93
C GLN A 12 0.21 -4.81 -16.97
N TRP A 13 1.25 -4.08 -16.56
CA TRP A 13 1.33 -2.63 -16.72
C TRP A 13 1.41 -2.18 -18.18
N ASP A 14 2.20 -2.84 -19.01
CA ASP A 14 2.28 -2.56 -20.45
C ASP A 14 0.97 -2.84 -21.16
N ALA A 15 0.34 -3.97 -20.87
CA ALA A 15 -0.97 -4.33 -21.40
C ALA A 15 -2.05 -3.32 -20.98
N ALA A 16 -2.04 -2.89 -19.71
CA ALA A 16 -2.92 -1.84 -19.21
C ALA A 16 -2.69 -0.51 -19.93
N ARG A 17 -1.44 -0.09 -20.13
CA ARG A 17 -1.09 1.12 -20.89
C ARG A 17 -1.58 1.07 -22.33
N ALA A 18 -1.35 -0.04 -23.02
CA ALA A 18 -1.80 -0.23 -24.39
C ALA A 18 -3.35 -0.23 -24.50
N ALA A 19 -4.05 -0.82 -23.54
CA ALA A 19 -5.51 -0.78 -23.46
C ALA A 19 -6.03 0.65 -23.27
N MET A 20 -5.47 1.39 -22.32
CA MET A 20 -5.83 2.80 -22.09
C MET A 20 -5.60 3.67 -23.33
N ALA A 21 -4.51 3.44 -24.07
CA ALA A 21 -4.21 4.17 -25.31
C ALA A 21 -5.24 3.92 -26.43
N ARG A 22 -5.96 2.78 -26.39
CA ARG A 22 -7.05 2.45 -27.32
C ARG A 22 -8.42 2.97 -26.86
N GLY A 23 -8.49 3.63 -25.71
CA GLY A 23 -9.73 4.14 -25.14
C GLY A 23 -10.43 3.15 -24.20
N ASP A 24 -9.80 2.03 -23.85
CA ASP A 24 -10.36 1.11 -22.85
C ASP A 24 -10.36 1.81 -21.46
N PRO A 25 -11.35 1.50 -20.59
CA PRO A 25 -11.39 2.04 -19.24
C PRO A 25 -10.09 1.76 -18.49
N ARG A 26 -9.57 2.78 -17.79
CA ARG A 26 -8.39 2.62 -16.95
C ARG A 26 -8.64 1.52 -15.93
N PRO A 27 -7.73 0.56 -15.79
CA PRO A 27 -7.92 -0.49 -14.80
C PRO A 27 -7.84 0.12 -13.40
N LYS A 28 -8.63 -0.42 -12.47
CA LYS A 28 -8.67 0.07 -11.09
C LYS A 28 -7.33 -0.19 -10.42
N LEU A 29 -6.58 0.88 -10.19
CA LEU A 29 -5.35 0.83 -9.39
C LEU A 29 -5.73 0.90 -7.92
N ILE A 30 -5.25 -0.07 -7.16
CA ILE A 30 -5.50 -0.18 -5.74
C ILE A 30 -4.18 -0.20 -4.96
N PHE A 31 -4.15 0.51 -3.85
CA PHE A 31 -2.94 0.73 -3.06
C PHE A 31 -3.22 0.37 -1.60
N PRO A 32 -2.58 -0.67 -1.05
CA PRO A 32 -2.68 -0.98 0.38
C PRO A 32 -1.96 0.10 1.19
N ILE A 33 -2.70 0.84 2.02
CA ILE A 33 -2.15 1.84 2.95
C ILE A 33 -2.13 1.23 4.34
N ILE A 34 -0.96 1.25 4.98
CA ILE A 34 -0.75 0.67 6.30
C ILE A 34 -1.35 1.58 7.37
N ILE A 35 -2.16 0.98 8.23
CA ILE A 35 -2.74 1.61 9.41
C ILE A 35 -1.91 1.20 10.61
N SER A 36 -1.35 2.18 11.32
CA SER A 36 -0.43 1.94 12.43
C SER A 36 -0.35 3.15 13.36
N ASP A 37 -0.18 2.91 14.66
CA ASP A 37 0.07 3.97 15.65
C ASP A 37 1.41 4.70 15.44
N MET A 38 2.32 4.10 14.67
CA MET A 38 3.58 4.70 14.26
C MET A 38 3.44 5.63 13.03
N SER A 39 2.27 5.61 12.38
CA SER A 39 1.92 6.40 11.20
C SER A 39 0.98 7.54 11.59
N PRO A 40 0.98 8.68 10.86
CA PRO A 40 -0.12 9.66 10.96
C PRO A 40 -1.50 9.04 10.64
N ILE A 41 -1.52 7.96 9.86
CA ILE A 41 -2.72 7.19 9.52
C ILE A 41 -2.89 6.06 10.54
N THR A 42 -3.43 6.41 11.70
CA THR A 42 -3.65 5.48 12.82
C THR A 42 -4.97 4.69 12.70
N SER A 43 -5.85 5.09 11.78
CA SER A 43 -7.17 4.46 11.57
C SER A 43 -7.70 4.73 10.16
N LYS A 44 -8.76 4.00 9.77
CA LYS A 44 -9.53 4.30 8.54
C LYS A 44 -10.10 5.71 8.57
N ALA A 45 -10.59 6.19 9.71
CA ALA A 45 -11.08 7.57 9.83
C ALA A 45 -9.98 8.60 9.52
N LYS A 46 -8.74 8.39 10.02
CA LYS A 46 -7.61 9.26 9.67
C LYS A 46 -7.21 9.19 8.20
N LEU A 47 -7.32 8.02 7.58
CA LEU A 47 -7.14 7.88 6.15
C LEU A 47 -8.19 8.72 5.39
N GLU A 48 -9.46 8.61 5.78
CA GLU A 48 -10.59 9.30 5.14
C GLU A 48 -10.55 10.82 5.32
N GLU A 49 -9.99 11.34 6.42
CA GLU A 49 -9.72 12.78 6.59
C GLU A 49 -8.78 13.31 5.48
N ILE A 50 -7.87 12.49 4.97
CA ILE A 50 -6.90 12.87 3.94
C ILE A 50 -7.49 12.66 2.54
N THR A 51 -8.11 11.50 2.31
CA THR A 51 -8.49 11.03 0.98
C THR A 51 -9.96 11.21 0.63
N GLY A 52 -10.79 11.65 1.58
CA GLY A 52 -12.23 11.46 1.53
C GLY A 52 -12.62 9.99 1.77
N PRO A 53 -13.93 9.68 1.69
CA PRO A 53 -14.47 8.36 2.05
C PRO A 53 -13.78 7.19 1.35
N VAL A 54 -13.44 6.14 2.10
CA VAL A 54 -12.78 4.93 1.61
C VAL A 54 -13.74 3.75 1.71
N THR A 55 -14.07 3.14 0.58
CA THR A 55 -15.06 2.05 0.53
C THR A 55 -14.52 0.74 1.10
N ALA A 56 -13.21 0.49 1.01
CA ALA A 56 -12.62 -0.75 1.51
C ALA A 56 -12.62 -0.81 3.03
N GLU A 57 -12.75 -2.01 3.58
CA GLU A 57 -12.60 -2.25 5.02
C GLU A 57 -11.12 -2.36 5.40
N VAL A 58 -10.87 -2.31 6.71
CA VAL A 58 -9.54 -2.59 7.26
C VAL A 58 -9.32 -4.10 7.28
N GLU A 59 -8.19 -4.53 6.73
CA GLU A 59 -7.79 -5.92 6.65
C GLU A 59 -6.44 -6.16 7.34
N TRP A 60 -6.11 -7.42 7.56
CA TRP A 60 -4.85 -7.86 8.14
C TRP A 60 -3.99 -8.58 7.11
N ALA A 61 -2.69 -8.32 7.15
CA ALA A 61 -1.66 -8.99 6.36
C ALA A 61 -0.50 -9.41 7.24
N HIS A 62 0.30 -10.38 6.80
CA HIS A 62 1.61 -10.64 7.41
C HIS A 62 2.67 -9.73 6.77
N ARG A 63 3.62 -9.25 7.56
CA ARG A 63 4.78 -8.51 7.04
C ARG A 63 5.59 -9.43 6.13
N GLY A 64 5.84 -8.98 4.91
CA GLY A 64 6.72 -9.64 3.97
C GLY A 64 8.18 -9.23 4.14
N SER A 65 9.07 -9.94 3.44
CA SER A 65 10.49 -9.61 3.34
C SER A 65 10.94 -9.72 1.90
N ALA A 66 11.88 -8.86 1.47
CA ALA A 66 12.51 -8.98 0.16
C ALA A 66 13.26 -10.29 0.00
N MET A 67 13.87 -10.77 1.08
CA MET A 67 14.72 -11.96 1.11
C MET A 67 13.94 -13.28 1.19
N LYS A 68 12.62 -13.24 1.46
CA LYS A 68 11.78 -14.44 1.60
C LYS A 68 10.71 -14.46 0.52
N ASP A 69 10.58 -15.59 -0.15
CA ASP A 69 9.57 -15.82 -1.20
C ASP A 69 8.40 -16.69 -0.74
N THR A 70 8.37 -17.02 0.55
CA THR A 70 7.25 -17.71 1.20
C THR A 70 6.67 -16.84 2.31
N GLU A 71 5.36 -16.96 2.50
CA GLU A 71 4.67 -16.37 3.64
C GLU A 71 5.14 -17.02 4.94
N ASP A 72 5.47 -16.18 5.93
CA ASP A 72 5.84 -16.62 7.27
C ASP A 72 4.63 -16.36 8.18
N PRO A 73 3.91 -17.40 8.64
CA PRO A 73 2.70 -17.23 9.44
C PRO A 73 2.97 -16.64 10.84
N ASN A 74 4.24 -16.59 11.26
CA ASN A 74 4.67 -15.99 12.52
C ASN A 74 5.20 -14.56 12.35
N ALA A 75 5.21 -14.02 11.12
CA ALA A 75 5.60 -12.64 10.90
C ALA A 75 4.60 -11.66 11.56
N GLU A 76 5.08 -10.45 11.80
CA GLU A 76 4.26 -9.35 12.32
C GLU A 76 2.97 -9.17 11.50
N LYS A 77 1.84 -9.07 12.20
CA LYS A 77 0.55 -8.76 11.58
C LYS A 77 0.41 -7.25 11.44
N ILE A 78 0.08 -6.81 10.23
CA ILE A 78 -0.07 -5.41 9.84
C ILE A 78 -1.51 -5.17 9.42
N MET A 79 -2.12 -4.10 9.93
CA MET A 79 -3.39 -3.60 9.43
C MET A 79 -3.17 -2.75 8.19
N TYR A 80 -4.05 -2.88 7.21
CA TYR A 80 -4.04 -2.04 6.02
C TYR A 80 -5.45 -1.77 5.53
N CYS A 81 -5.61 -0.72 4.74
CA CYS A 81 -6.84 -0.43 4.01
C CYS A 81 -6.50 -0.11 2.56
N ILE A 82 -7.33 -0.58 1.63
CA ILE A 82 -7.11 -0.37 0.20
C ILE A 82 -7.70 0.97 -0.22
N VAL A 83 -6.91 1.77 -0.93
CA VAL A 83 -7.37 3.01 -1.57
C VAL A 83 -7.26 2.95 -3.09
N GLU A 84 -8.13 3.67 -3.81
CA GLU A 84 -8.05 3.79 -5.27
C GLU A 84 -7.02 4.85 -5.70
N GLY A 85 -6.63 4.86 -6.99
CA GLY A 85 -5.58 5.74 -7.51
C GLY A 85 -5.72 7.23 -7.16
N LYS A 86 -6.92 7.82 -7.25
CA LYS A 86 -7.12 9.24 -6.88
C LYS A 86 -6.83 9.52 -5.39
N GLN A 87 -7.14 8.57 -4.53
CA GLN A 87 -6.90 8.67 -3.10
C GLN A 87 -5.42 8.48 -2.78
N TRP A 88 -4.75 7.59 -3.52
CA TRP A 88 -3.31 7.44 -3.47
C TRP A 88 -2.59 8.73 -3.86
N ASP A 89 -3.01 9.39 -4.94
CA ASP A 89 -2.43 10.67 -5.38
C ASP A 89 -2.51 11.73 -4.26
N LEU A 90 -3.66 11.84 -3.57
CA LEU A 90 -3.83 12.76 -2.44
C LEU A 90 -2.90 12.47 -1.25
N ILE A 91 -2.59 11.19 -0.99
CA ILE A 91 -1.64 10.82 0.07
C ILE A 91 -0.22 11.24 -0.35
N GLN A 92 0.17 10.97 -1.58
CA GLN A 92 1.51 11.31 -2.08
C GLN A 92 1.76 12.83 -2.13
N GLU A 93 0.74 13.62 -2.45
CA GLU A 93 0.83 15.09 -2.45
C GLU A 93 1.09 15.68 -1.06
N ARG A 94 0.66 14.98 0.00
CA ARG A 94 0.60 15.53 1.36
C ARG A 94 1.53 14.86 2.35
N SER A 95 2.16 13.75 1.97
CA SER A 95 2.93 12.94 2.92
C SER A 95 4.03 12.14 2.24
N GLU A 96 5.12 11.96 2.98
CA GLU A 96 6.16 10.99 2.61
C GLU A 96 5.68 9.57 2.88
N THR A 97 5.96 8.67 1.92
CA THR A 97 5.58 7.26 2.03
C THR A 97 6.79 6.36 1.88
N ARG A 98 6.78 5.25 2.61
CA ARG A 98 7.77 4.17 2.51
C ARG A 98 7.07 2.90 2.07
N MET A 99 7.66 2.22 1.10
CA MET A 99 7.18 0.92 0.63
C MET A 99 7.47 -0.16 1.68
N VAL A 100 6.49 -1.01 1.94
CA VAL A 100 6.57 -2.16 2.84
C VAL A 100 6.06 -3.38 2.10
N MET A 101 6.76 -4.50 2.26
CA MET A 101 6.30 -5.76 1.69
C MET A 101 5.22 -6.38 2.57
N LEU A 102 4.15 -6.88 1.97
CA LEU A 102 3.06 -7.57 2.66
C LEU A 102 2.82 -8.95 2.03
N TRP A 103 2.35 -9.89 2.82
CA TRP A 103 1.72 -11.12 2.37
C TRP A 103 0.21 -11.00 2.58
N VAL A 104 -0.53 -10.99 1.47
CA VAL A 104 -1.99 -10.89 1.46
C VAL A 104 -2.52 -12.09 0.70
N ASN A 105 -3.27 -12.95 1.38
CA ASN A 105 -3.88 -14.15 0.80
C ASN A 105 -2.88 -15.03 0.02
N GLY A 106 -1.70 -15.31 0.61
CA GLY A 106 -0.66 -16.13 -0.01
C GLY A 106 0.11 -15.46 -1.15
N GLN A 107 -0.06 -14.15 -1.34
CA GLN A 107 0.63 -13.40 -2.38
C GLN A 107 1.42 -12.23 -1.82
N LYS A 108 2.66 -12.07 -2.30
CA LYS A 108 3.52 -10.93 -1.99
C LYS A 108 2.95 -9.67 -2.66
N LYS A 109 2.75 -8.62 -1.88
CA LYS A 109 2.22 -7.31 -2.28
C LYS A 109 3.14 -6.21 -1.79
N TYR A 110 3.04 -5.05 -2.43
CA TYR A 110 3.54 -3.81 -1.85
C TYR A 110 2.41 -3.09 -1.12
N GLY A 111 2.66 -2.69 0.11
CA GLY A 111 1.89 -1.72 0.86
C GLY A 111 2.70 -0.46 1.13
N TRP A 112 2.03 0.59 1.57
CA TRP A 112 2.62 1.90 1.78
C TRP A 112 2.40 2.37 3.20
N PHE A 113 3.49 2.68 3.88
CA PHE A 113 3.51 3.28 5.21
C PHE A 113 3.72 4.78 5.10
N VAL A 114 2.87 5.58 5.75
CA VAL A 114 3.02 7.03 5.79
C VAL A 114 3.97 7.41 6.93
N VAL A 115 5.02 8.15 6.61
CA VAL A 115 6.06 8.52 7.58
C VAL A 115 5.59 9.72 8.40
N LYS A 116 5.74 9.63 9.73
CA LYS A 116 5.48 10.75 10.62
C LYS A 116 6.61 11.78 10.49
N HIS A 117 6.30 13.01 10.07
CA HIS A 117 7.30 14.08 10.06
C HIS A 117 7.83 14.33 11.49
N GLY A 118 9.16 14.26 11.66
CA GLY A 118 9.84 14.40 12.95
C GLY A 118 10.52 13.15 13.48
N SER A 119 10.42 12.00 12.79
CA SER A 119 11.22 10.79 13.10
C SER A 119 12.46 10.67 12.21
N ARG A 120 13.18 11.78 12.00
CA ARG A 120 14.55 11.70 11.50
C ARG A 120 15.37 11.35 12.73
N ASP A 121 15.79 10.09 12.79
CA ASP A 121 16.58 9.51 13.86
C ASP A 121 17.73 10.46 14.26
N ASP A 122 17.69 10.92 15.51
CA ASP A 122 18.89 11.23 16.32
C ASP A 122 19.45 9.93 16.93
N ASP A 123 19.31 8.79 16.25
CA ASP A 123 19.99 7.55 16.61
C ASP A 123 21.16 7.32 15.63
N ASP A 124 22.21 8.04 15.99
CA ASP A 124 23.61 7.88 15.65
C ASP A 124 24.02 6.39 15.75
N TRP A 125 24.08 5.70 14.60
CA TRP A 125 24.80 4.42 14.52
C TRP A 125 26.30 4.70 14.39
N SER A 126 26.88 5.14 15.50
CA SER A 126 28.32 5.21 15.73
C SER A 126 28.67 4.60 17.09
N SER A 127 28.83 3.27 17.16
CA SER A 127 29.78 2.54 18.03
C SER A 127 29.73 1.05 17.75
#